data_AF-A0A7C2QM12-F1
#
_entry.id   AF-A0A7C2QM12-F1
#
_cell.length_a   1.000
_cell.length_b   1.000
_cell.length_c   1.000
_cell.angle_alpha   90.00
_cell.angle_beta   90.00
_cell.angle_gamma   90.00
#
_symmetry.space_group_name_H-M   'P 1'
#
loop_
_entity.id
_entity.type
_entity.pdbx_description
1 polymer ?
#
loop_
_entity_poly.entity_id
_entity_poly.type
_entity_poly.pdbx_seq_one_letter_code
_entity_poly.pdbx_strand_id
1 'polypeptide(L)'
;MNFRLASSGDGPLPRGGRDRRSRPPRARALGAAAGARDNDIAARPPLPRTGGWGLPALVKEVILENFMSYKYARIPLAPGINVITGPNGSGKSSILLGIAVALGQTYTERGRRLSDLIRRGEEAARATVVVDNRPVDGRRPLPWFRSDEVFFTRYLRLDGQYWHEVNGRVVSKAEVRRYLSRIGLDPDNALIIMHQNMVEEFAFLTPQERLRLLEDAVGLAGYRERVASAKRMLEEGARELEGVKAALAKAEEGVRYWGEVYERYKRRRALEDRVARLRAELAWARVRDALAELRGAEERAARAGGAGRG
;
A
#
# COMPACT_ATOMS: atom_id res chain seq x y z
N MET A 1 -46.66 -47.47 2.48
CA MET A 1 -47.81 -48.06 3.20
C MET A 1 -47.64 -47.82 4.70
N ASN A 2 -48.32 -46.81 5.25
CA ASN A 2 -49.24 -46.91 6.40
C ASN A 2 -49.56 -45.50 6.93
N PHE A 3 -50.84 -45.20 6.86
CA PHE A 3 -51.53 -43.99 7.29
C PHE A 3 -51.70 -43.92 8.82
N ARG A 4 -51.84 -42.71 9.37
CA ARG A 4 -52.83 -42.44 10.42
C ARG A 4 -53.30 -40.98 10.40
N LEU A 5 -54.61 -40.85 10.28
CA LEU A 5 -55.47 -39.66 10.43
C LEU A 5 -56.06 -39.63 11.85
N ALA A 6 -56.33 -38.43 12.38
CA ALA A 6 -57.44 -38.08 13.30
C ALA A 6 -57.39 -36.55 13.48
N SER A 7 -58.28 -35.75 12.89
CA SER A 7 -59.72 -35.51 13.14
C SER A 7 -59.95 -34.26 13.99
N SER A 8 -60.80 -33.40 13.41
CA SER A 8 -61.35 -32.11 13.80
C SER A 8 -62.20 -32.10 15.08
N GLY A 9 -62.28 -30.92 15.71
CA GLY A 9 -63.30 -30.56 16.71
C GLY A 9 -63.39 -29.03 16.86
N ASP A 10 -64.51 -28.47 16.43
CA ASP A 10 -64.84 -27.04 16.42
C ASP A 10 -65.42 -26.53 17.76
N GLY A 11 -64.96 -25.32 18.16
CA GLY A 11 -65.71 -24.24 18.84
C GLY A 11 -66.08 -24.37 20.33
N PRO A 12 -66.53 -23.28 21.00
CA PRO A 12 -66.49 -21.86 20.63
C PRO A 12 -65.85 -20.94 21.72
N LEU A 13 -65.50 -19.71 21.31
CA LEU A 13 -65.11 -18.58 22.18
C LEU A 13 -66.34 -17.94 22.88
N PRO A 14 -66.12 -17.30 24.04
CA PRO A 14 -66.76 -16.01 24.30
C PRO A 14 -65.79 -14.91 24.73
N ARG A 15 -66.35 -13.70 24.69
CA ARG A 15 -65.72 -12.39 24.58
C ARG A 15 -65.53 -11.71 25.94
N GLY A 16 -64.59 -10.76 25.95
CA GLY A 16 -64.82 -9.43 26.52
C GLY A 16 -64.33 -9.17 27.95
N GLY A 17 -63.67 -8.02 28.14
CA GLY A 17 -63.47 -7.42 29.45
C GLY A 17 -62.19 -6.60 29.58
N ARG A 18 -62.22 -5.34 29.12
CA ARG A 18 -61.33 -4.28 29.63
C ARG A 18 -61.77 -3.99 31.07
N ASP A 19 -60.85 -3.79 32.02
CA ASP A 19 -60.58 -2.46 32.60
C ASP A 19 -59.53 -2.48 33.73
N ARG A 20 -58.93 -1.28 33.94
CA ARG A 20 -58.38 -0.72 35.18
C ARG A 20 -57.08 -1.23 35.82
N ARG A 21 -56.03 -0.44 35.54
CA ARG A 21 -55.22 0.36 36.49
C ARG A 21 -55.06 -0.20 37.91
N SER A 22 -53.82 -0.57 38.26
CA SER A 22 -53.22 -0.25 39.57
C SER A 22 -51.70 -0.52 39.57
N ARG A 23 -50.92 0.54 39.74
CA ARG A 23 -49.54 0.56 40.25
C ARG A 23 -49.61 1.00 41.73
N PRO A 24 -48.54 0.89 42.55
CA PRO A 24 -47.35 0.02 42.58
C PRO A 24 -47.28 -0.67 44.00
N PRO A 25 -46.16 -1.12 44.63
CA PRO A 25 -44.88 -0.42 44.85
C PRO A 25 -43.60 -1.28 44.65
N ARG A 26 -42.47 -0.57 44.70
CA ARG A 26 -41.09 -1.10 44.71
C ARG A 26 -40.76 -1.70 46.08
N ALA A 27 -40.07 -2.84 46.10
CA ALA A 27 -39.10 -3.16 47.14
C ALA A 27 -38.10 -4.20 46.62
N ARG A 28 -36.87 -4.02 47.05
CA ARG A 28 -35.64 -4.64 46.56
C ARG A 28 -35.24 -5.75 47.53
N ALA A 29 -34.58 -6.76 46.98
CA ALA A 29 -33.52 -7.57 47.59
C ALA A 29 -33.84 -9.02 48.04
N LEU A 30 -32.99 -9.90 47.47
CA LEU A 30 -32.37 -11.09 48.03
C LEU A 30 -33.18 -12.39 48.11
N GLY A 31 -32.72 -13.40 47.36
CA GLY A 31 -33.04 -14.79 47.65
C GLY A 31 -32.88 -15.77 46.50
N ALA A 32 -31.70 -16.39 46.44
CA ALA A 32 -31.45 -17.81 46.12
C ALA A 32 -31.92 -18.43 44.77
N ALA A 33 -31.02 -19.28 44.28
CA ALA A 33 -31.11 -20.05 43.04
C ALA A 33 -32.22 -21.11 43.05
N ALA A 34 -32.83 -21.34 41.88
CA ALA A 34 -32.89 -22.65 41.20
C ALA A 34 -33.89 -22.63 40.02
N GLY A 35 -33.44 -23.10 38.84
CA GLY A 35 -34.29 -23.81 37.88
C GLY A 35 -34.59 -23.09 36.55
N ALA A 36 -34.57 -23.90 35.49
CA ALA A 36 -34.91 -23.64 34.07
C ALA A 36 -33.76 -23.00 33.26
N ARG A 37 -32.92 -23.77 32.54
CA ARG A 37 -33.22 -24.40 31.23
C ARG A 37 -34.03 -23.46 30.34
N ASP A 38 -33.33 -22.62 29.59
CA ASP A 38 -33.74 -22.27 28.22
C ASP A 38 -32.52 -21.90 27.38
N ASN A 39 -32.57 -22.34 26.13
CA ASN A 39 -31.58 -22.18 25.07
C ASN A 39 -31.31 -20.71 24.78
N ASP A 40 -30.26 -20.15 25.35
CA ASP A 40 -29.59 -18.99 24.77
C ASP A 40 -28.20 -19.41 24.31
N ILE A 41 -28.10 -19.78 23.03
CA ILE A 41 -26.84 -19.69 22.30
C ILE A 41 -26.51 -18.20 22.26
N ALA A 42 -25.88 -17.73 23.33
CA ALA A 42 -25.46 -16.36 23.50
C ALA A 42 -24.70 -15.94 22.25
N ALA A 43 -25.25 -14.90 21.60
CA ALA A 43 -24.61 -14.23 20.49
C ALA A 43 -23.15 -13.95 20.85
N ARG A 44 -22.24 -14.65 20.17
CA ARG A 44 -20.80 -14.48 20.36
C ARG A 44 -20.46 -13.01 20.14
N PRO A 45 -19.62 -12.40 20.99
CA PRO A 45 -19.15 -11.05 20.74
C PRO A 45 -18.44 -11.03 19.38
N PRO A 46 -18.67 -10.02 18.53
CA PRO A 46 -17.96 -9.90 17.27
C PRO A 46 -16.47 -9.80 17.55
N LEU A 47 -15.67 -10.51 16.73
CA LEU A 47 -14.22 -10.39 16.77
C LEU A 47 -13.82 -8.91 16.64
N PRO A 48 -12.75 -8.47 17.34
CA PRO A 48 -12.34 -7.08 17.33
C PRO A 48 -12.17 -6.59 15.88
N ARG A 49 -12.91 -5.53 15.54
CA ARG A 49 -12.84 -4.87 14.24
C ARG A 49 -11.43 -4.33 14.04
N THR A 50 -10.65 -5.01 13.22
CA THR A 50 -9.34 -4.57 12.78
C THR A 50 -9.47 -3.35 11.88
N GLY A 51 -9.37 -2.15 12.47
CA GLY A 51 -9.17 -0.93 11.70
C GLY A 51 -7.85 -1.02 10.92
N GLY A 52 -7.94 -1.11 9.59
CA GLY A 52 -6.80 -1.00 8.67
C GLY A 52 -6.11 -2.31 8.27
N TRP A 53 -6.37 -3.42 8.96
CA TRP A 53 -5.82 -4.74 8.62
C TRP A 53 -6.79 -5.46 7.66
N GLY A 54 -6.29 -6.24 6.70
CA GLY A 54 -7.14 -7.02 5.81
C GLY A 54 -8.21 -7.79 6.59
N LEU A 55 -9.42 -7.89 6.05
CA LEU A 55 -10.48 -8.69 6.63
C LEU A 55 -9.97 -10.13 6.79
N PRO A 56 -10.01 -10.75 7.98
CA PRO A 56 -9.47 -12.09 8.17
C PRO A 56 -10.32 -13.08 7.37
N ALA A 57 -9.83 -13.47 6.21
CA ALA A 57 -10.45 -14.47 5.38
C ALA A 57 -10.13 -15.84 6.00
N LEU A 58 -11.16 -16.54 6.49
CA LEU A 58 -11.01 -17.81 7.17
C LEU A 58 -10.88 -18.93 6.14
N VAL A 59 -9.96 -19.88 6.36
CA VAL A 59 -9.97 -21.14 5.61
C VAL A 59 -11.18 -21.94 6.09
N LYS A 60 -12.10 -22.24 5.18
CA LYS A 60 -13.32 -23.00 5.46
C LYS A 60 -13.15 -24.49 5.26
N GLU A 61 -12.32 -24.87 4.30
CA GLU A 61 -12.22 -26.27 3.89
C GLU A 61 -10.90 -26.55 3.18
N VAL A 62 -10.43 -27.77 3.33
CA VAL A 62 -9.29 -28.32 2.61
C VAL A 62 -9.76 -29.57 1.86
N ILE A 63 -9.49 -29.61 0.56
CA ILE A 63 -9.83 -30.74 -0.31
C ILE A 63 -8.54 -31.33 -0.85
N LEU A 64 -8.34 -32.62 -0.65
CA LEU A 64 -7.17 -33.36 -1.09
C LEU A 64 -7.60 -34.53 -1.97
N GLU A 65 -6.98 -34.63 -3.13
CA GLU A 65 -7.22 -35.67 -4.13
C GLU A 65 -5.91 -36.27 -4.55
N ASN A 66 -5.80 -37.59 -4.43
CA ASN A 66 -4.59 -38.36 -4.75
C ASN A 66 -3.32 -37.75 -4.15
N PHE A 67 -3.42 -37.18 -2.94
CA PHE A 67 -2.34 -36.44 -2.30
C PHE A 67 -1.80 -37.24 -1.11
N MET A 68 -0.56 -37.71 -1.20
CA MET A 68 0.10 -38.52 -0.17
C MET A 68 -0.79 -39.69 0.29
N SER A 69 -1.14 -39.74 1.58
CA SER A 69 -1.99 -40.77 2.18
C SER A 69 -3.47 -40.66 1.84
N TYR A 70 -3.91 -39.60 1.15
CA TYR A 70 -5.32 -39.37 0.82
C TYR A 70 -5.63 -39.70 -0.65
N LYS A 71 -6.61 -40.58 -0.88
CA LYS A 71 -7.22 -40.74 -2.21
C LYS A 71 -8.22 -39.61 -2.48
N TYR A 72 -9.12 -39.38 -1.52
CA TYR A 72 -10.01 -38.24 -1.50
C TYR A 72 -10.27 -37.86 -0.04
N ALA A 73 -10.14 -36.59 0.30
CA ALA A 73 -10.52 -36.06 1.60
C ALA A 73 -11.07 -34.65 1.45
N ARG A 74 -12.14 -34.36 2.18
CA ARG A 74 -12.76 -33.05 2.25
C ARG A 74 -12.93 -32.70 3.73
N ILE A 75 -12.15 -31.74 4.19
CA ILE A 75 -11.94 -31.46 5.62
C ILE A 75 -12.47 -30.05 5.90
N PRO A 76 -13.67 -29.92 6.47
CA PRO A 76 -14.20 -28.62 6.87
C PRO A 76 -13.43 -28.10 8.10
N LEU A 77 -13.16 -26.81 8.11
CA LEU A 77 -12.55 -26.09 9.22
C LEU A 77 -13.57 -25.10 9.79
N ALA A 78 -13.69 -25.09 11.11
CA ALA A 78 -14.56 -24.16 11.83
C ALA A 78 -13.80 -22.88 12.20
N PRO A 79 -14.50 -21.75 12.40
CA PRO A 79 -13.88 -20.56 12.97
C PRO A 79 -13.31 -20.84 14.36
N GLY A 80 -12.11 -20.33 14.63
CA GLY A 80 -11.41 -20.49 15.90
C GLY A 80 -10.29 -21.53 15.82
N ILE A 81 -10.22 -22.41 16.82
CA ILE A 81 -9.15 -23.42 16.94
C ILE A 81 -9.66 -24.75 16.38
N ASN A 82 -8.95 -25.28 15.39
CA ASN A 82 -9.18 -26.61 14.83
C ASN A 82 -8.05 -27.54 15.29
N VAL A 83 -8.39 -28.63 15.97
CA VAL A 83 -7.41 -29.62 16.44
C VAL A 83 -7.58 -30.89 15.62
N ILE A 84 -6.53 -31.28 14.89
CA ILE A 84 -6.50 -32.50 14.08
C ILE A 84 -5.70 -33.55 14.84
N THR A 85 -6.34 -34.67 15.18
CA THR A 85 -5.74 -35.78 15.92
C THR A 85 -5.89 -37.11 15.19
N GLY A 86 -5.08 -38.11 15.54
CA GLY A 86 -5.10 -39.45 14.96
C GLY A 86 -3.78 -40.20 15.14
N PRO A 87 -3.72 -41.51 14.82
CA PRO A 87 -2.53 -42.35 14.99
C PRO A 87 -1.34 -41.91 14.15
N ASN A 88 -0.10 -42.21 14.57
CA ASN A 88 1.09 -41.91 13.77
C ASN A 88 0.99 -42.54 12.38
N GLY A 89 1.40 -41.80 11.34
CA GLY A 89 1.28 -42.23 9.94
C GLY A 89 -0.10 -42.03 9.29
N SER A 90 -1.11 -41.53 10.02
CA SER A 90 -2.46 -41.30 9.48
C SER A 90 -2.61 -40.14 8.47
N GLY A 91 -1.51 -39.49 8.07
CA GLY A 91 -1.53 -38.40 7.09
C GLY A 91 -1.80 -36.99 7.65
N LYS A 92 -1.84 -36.79 8.97
CA LYS A 92 -2.11 -35.46 9.59
C LYS A 92 -1.20 -34.34 9.06
N SER A 93 0.11 -34.58 9.02
CA SER A 93 1.08 -33.60 8.48
C SER A 93 0.88 -33.34 6.99
N SER A 94 0.32 -34.31 6.25
CA SER A 94 -0.02 -34.14 4.83
C SER A 94 -1.17 -33.16 4.63
N ILE A 95 -2.05 -32.95 5.62
CA ILE A 95 -3.12 -31.92 5.54
C ILE A 95 -2.48 -30.54 5.53
N LEU A 96 -1.59 -30.26 6.50
CA LEU A 96 -0.85 -29.00 6.56
C LEU A 96 -0.04 -28.77 5.29
N LEU A 97 0.61 -29.82 4.78
CA LEU A 97 1.36 -29.76 3.54
C LEU A 97 0.47 -29.48 2.32
N GLY A 98 -0.71 -30.07 2.26
CA GLY A 98 -1.71 -29.78 1.24
C GLY A 98 -2.15 -28.32 1.26
N ILE A 99 -2.39 -27.75 2.45
CA ILE A 99 -2.70 -26.32 2.62
C ILE A 99 -1.54 -25.46 2.10
N ALA A 100 -0.32 -25.74 2.54
CA ALA A 100 0.90 -25.04 2.15
C ALA A 100 1.08 -24.98 0.62
N VAL A 101 1.02 -26.12 -0.06
CA VAL A 101 1.25 -26.18 -1.51
C VAL A 101 0.09 -25.57 -2.30
N ALA A 102 -1.15 -25.71 -1.84
CA ALA A 102 -2.32 -25.07 -2.44
C ALA A 102 -2.22 -23.54 -2.40
N LEU A 103 -1.71 -22.99 -1.29
CA LEU A 103 -1.45 -21.57 -1.11
C LEU A 103 -0.17 -21.08 -1.82
N GLY A 104 0.62 -21.98 -2.40
CA GLY A 104 1.80 -21.62 -3.19
C GLY A 104 3.10 -21.53 -2.41
N GLN A 105 3.18 -22.11 -1.21
CA GLN A 105 4.46 -22.32 -0.53
C GLN A 105 5.40 -23.09 -1.46
N THR A 106 6.65 -22.62 -1.57
CA THR A 106 7.67 -23.42 -2.26
C THR A 106 7.96 -24.61 -1.36
N TYR A 107 7.65 -25.84 -1.78
CA TYR A 107 8.01 -27.01 -0.98
C TYR A 107 9.55 -27.11 -0.94
N THR A 108 10.13 -26.89 0.24
CA THR A 108 11.58 -26.77 0.45
C THR A 108 12.17 -27.92 1.27
N GLU A 109 11.50 -29.08 1.35
CA GLU A 109 12.16 -30.28 1.86
C GLU A 109 13.27 -30.68 0.87
N ARG A 110 14.53 -30.40 1.25
CA ARG A 110 15.71 -30.66 0.41
C ARG A 110 15.66 -32.11 -0.11
N GLY A 111 15.70 -32.27 -1.43
CA GLY A 111 15.72 -33.58 -2.08
C GLY A 111 14.36 -34.21 -2.40
N ARG A 112 13.23 -33.58 -2.04
CA ARG A 112 11.89 -34.04 -2.46
C ARG A 112 11.32 -33.17 -3.58
N ARG A 113 10.77 -33.82 -4.59
CA ARG A 113 10.06 -33.18 -5.71
C ARG A 113 8.59 -32.99 -5.35
N LEU A 114 7.94 -32.01 -5.96
CA LEU A 114 6.48 -31.84 -5.82
C LEU A 114 5.70 -33.07 -6.30
N SER A 115 6.22 -33.81 -7.28
CA SER A 115 5.68 -35.10 -7.73
C SER A 115 5.63 -36.15 -6.61
N ASP A 116 6.49 -36.06 -5.60
CA ASP A 116 6.53 -37.03 -4.50
C ASP A 116 5.35 -36.87 -3.54
N LEU A 117 4.61 -35.76 -3.67
CA LEU A 117 3.37 -35.50 -2.95
C LEU A 117 2.17 -36.22 -3.58
N ILE A 118 2.34 -36.78 -4.78
CA ILE A 118 1.32 -37.57 -5.46
C ILE A 118 1.24 -38.93 -4.76
N ARG A 119 0.01 -39.38 -4.48
CA ARG A 119 -0.25 -40.70 -3.93
C ARG A 119 0.34 -41.78 -4.82
N ARG A 120 1.00 -42.77 -4.23
CA ARG A 120 1.59 -43.90 -4.96
C ARG A 120 0.55 -44.59 -5.84
N GLY A 121 0.90 -44.79 -7.11
CA GLY A 121 0.04 -45.43 -8.11
C GLY A 121 -0.89 -44.47 -8.87
N GLU A 122 -0.86 -43.18 -8.55
CA GLU A 122 -1.66 -42.15 -9.24
C GLU A 122 -0.76 -41.27 -10.13
N GLU A 123 -1.31 -40.76 -11.23
CA GLU A 123 -0.58 -39.92 -12.19
C GLU A 123 -0.64 -38.42 -11.86
N ALA A 124 -1.63 -38.03 -11.05
CA ALA A 124 -1.86 -36.65 -10.68
C ALA A 124 -2.46 -36.52 -9.29
N ALA A 125 -2.21 -35.38 -8.65
CA ALA A 125 -2.78 -34.99 -7.37
C ALA A 125 -3.31 -33.55 -7.42
N ARG A 126 -4.27 -33.25 -6.54
CA ARG A 126 -4.84 -31.92 -6.38
C ARG A 126 -4.98 -31.60 -4.90
N ALA A 127 -4.53 -30.41 -4.52
CA ALA A 127 -4.77 -29.83 -3.20
C ALA A 127 -5.51 -28.51 -3.37
N THR A 128 -6.64 -28.35 -2.68
CA THR A 128 -7.48 -27.17 -2.75
C THR A 128 -7.75 -26.63 -1.35
N VAL A 129 -7.62 -25.32 -1.19
CA VAL A 129 -7.97 -24.58 0.01
C VAL A 129 -9.13 -23.65 -0.34
N VAL A 130 -10.23 -23.77 0.40
CA VAL A 130 -11.42 -22.93 0.24
C VAL A 130 -11.37 -21.82 1.29
N VAL A 131 -11.38 -20.58 0.84
CA VAL A 131 -11.31 -19.38 1.67
C VAL A 131 -12.67 -18.68 1.68
N ASP A 132 -13.14 -18.26 2.86
CA ASP A 132 -14.33 -17.43 3.01
C ASP A 132 -14.07 -16.03 2.43
N ASN A 133 -14.90 -15.66 1.47
CA ASN A 133 -14.87 -14.37 0.79
C ASN A 133 -16.19 -13.59 0.96
N ARG A 134 -17.04 -13.97 1.91
CA ARG A 134 -18.26 -13.22 2.24
C ARG A 134 -17.94 -11.78 2.60
N PRO A 135 -18.81 -10.81 2.26
CA PRO A 135 -18.58 -9.42 2.61
C PRO A 135 -18.59 -9.23 4.13
N VAL A 136 -17.55 -8.58 4.66
CA VAL A 136 -17.48 -8.12 6.05
C VAL A 136 -17.47 -6.60 5.99
N ASP A 137 -18.40 -5.95 6.71
CA ASP A 137 -18.57 -4.49 6.68
C ASP A 137 -18.71 -3.93 5.24
N GLY A 138 -19.45 -4.66 4.39
CA GLY A 138 -19.74 -4.26 3.01
C GLY A 138 -18.59 -4.48 2.02
N ARG A 139 -17.46 -5.07 2.44
CA ARG A 139 -16.31 -5.35 1.57
C ARG A 139 -15.95 -6.82 1.59
N ARG A 140 -15.67 -7.40 0.41
CA ARG A 140 -15.12 -8.75 0.30
C ARG A 140 -13.61 -8.74 0.61
N PRO A 141 -13.07 -9.74 1.33
CA PRO A 141 -11.62 -9.87 1.53
C PRO A 141 -10.84 -9.91 0.21
N LEU A 142 -11.36 -10.62 -0.79
CA LEU A 142 -10.84 -10.74 -2.14
C LEU A 142 -11.84 -10.12 -3.14
N PRO A 143 -11.81 -8.80 -3.37
CA PRO A 143 -12.82 -8.08 -4.15
C PRO A 143 -12.85 -8.42 -5.64
N TRP A 144 -11.79 -9.04 -6.16
CA TRP A 144 -11.73 -9.52 -7.56
C TRP A 144 -12.68 -10.69 -7.81
N PHE A 145 -13.08 -11.42 -6.76
CA PHE A 145 -14.00 -12.54 -6.85
C PHE A 145 -15.36 -12.14 -6.29
N ARG A 146 -16.41 -12.35 -7.09
CA ARG A 146 -17.80 -12.07 -6.69
C ARG A 146 -18.42 -13.19 -5.84
N SER A 147 -17.77 -14.36 -5.79
CA SER A 147 -18.21 -15.52 -5.03
C SER A 147 -17.95 -15.35 -3.53
N ASP A 148 -18.79 -15.99 -2.72
CA ASP A 148 -18.63 -16.07 -1.26
C ASP A 148 -17.50 -17.00 -0.83
N GLU A 149 -17.00 -17.83 -1.75
CA GLU A 149 -15.90 -18.75 -1.54
C GLU A 149 -14.89 -18.59 -2.67
N VAL A 150 -13.61 -18.67 -2.32
CA VAL A 150 -12.51 -18.66 -3.30
C VAL A 150 -11.68 -19.93 -3.12
N PHE A 151 -11.49 -20.64 -4.22
CA PHE A 151 -10.81 -21.93 -4.27
C PHE A 151 -9.38 -21.71 -4.76
N PHE A 152 -8.40 -21.86 -3.88
CA PHE A 152 -6.98 -21.88 -4.23
C PHE A 152 -6.54 -23.32 -4.43
N THR A 153 -6.17 -23.66 -5.66
CA THR A 153 -5.87 -25.04 -6.06
C THR A 153 -4.45 -25.15 -6.58
N ARG A 154 -3.74 -26.21 -6.18
CA ARG A 154 -2.48 -26.63 -6.77
C ARG A 154 -2.65 -27.99 -7.42
N TYR A 155 -2.37 -28.07 -8.71
CA TYR A 155 -2.33 -29.31 -9.46
C TYR A 155 -0.91 -29.82 -9.55
N LEU A 156 -0.77 -31.14 -9.39
CA LEU A 156 0.48 -31.84 -9.48
C LEU A 156 0.37 -33.01 -10.46
N ARG A 157 1.29 -33.10 -11.42
CA ARG A 157 1.40 -34.24 -12.32
C ARG A 157 2.75 -34.94 -12.18
N LEU A 158 2.73 -36.25 -12.41
CA LEU A 158 3.92 -37.11 -12.32
C LEU A 158 4.99 -36.73 -13.36
N ASP A 159 4.57 -36.17 -14.50
CA ASP A 159 5.43 -35.65 -15.56
C ASP A 159 6.20 -34.36 -15.19
N GLY A 160 5.95 -33.81 -13.99
CA GLY A 160 6.59 -32.59 -13.51
C GLY A 160 5.85 -31.30 -13.87
N GLN A 161 4.67 -31.38 -14.48
CA GLN A 161 3.82 -30.21 -14.72
C GLN A 161 3.07 -29.82 -13.45
N TYR A 162 3.25 -28.57 -13.03
CA TYR A 162 2.61 -28.01 -11.83
C TYR A 162 2.04 -26.63 -12.13
N TRP A 163 0.78 -26.40 -11.79
CA TRP A 163 0.17 -25.09 -11.95
C TRP A 163 -0.78 -24.76 -10.81
N HIS A 164 -1.08 -23.48 -10.66
CA HIS A 164 -2.07 -22.99 -9.72
C HIS A 164 -3.35 -22.64 -10.46
N GLU A 165 -4.48 -22.89 -9.82
CA GLU A 165 -5.78 -22.37 -10.23
C GLU A 165 -6.42 -21.60 -9.09
N VAL A 166 -7.08 -20.49 -9.42
CA VAL A 166 -7.96 -19.78 -8.49
C VAL A 166 -9.34 -19.72 -9.12
N ASN A 167 -10.35 -20.33 -8.47
CA ASN A 167 -11.70 -20.51 -9.01
C ASN A 167 -11.70 -21.13 -10.43
N GLY A 168 -10.86 -22.14 -10.66
CA GLY A 168 -10.75 -22.85 -11.95
C GLY A 168 -10.01 -22.10 -13.05
N ARG A 169 -9.49 -20.89 -12.79
CA ARG A 169 -8.63 -20.16 -13.72
C ARG A 169 -7.17 -20.40 -13.39
N VAL A 170 -6.39 -20.81 -14.40
CA VAL A 170 -4.93 -20.93 -14.27
C VAL A 170 -4.31 -19.56 -13.99
N VAL A 171 -3.51 -19.47 -12.93
CA VAL A 171 -2.85 -18.24 -12.49
C VAL A 171 -1.38 -18.49 -12.17
N SER A 172 -0.58 -17.42 -12.24
CA SER A 172 0.84 -17.50 -11.85
C SER A 172 0.99 -17.55 -10.32
N LYS A 173 2.13 -18.07 -9.83
CA LYS A 173 2.46 -18.02 -8.40
C LYS A 173 2.47 -16.58 -7.86
N ALA A 174 2.95 -15.62 -8.65
CA ALA A 174 2.96 -14.20 -8.27
C ALA A 174 1.53 -13.66 -8.06
N GLU A 175 0.59 -14.09 -8.88
CA GLU A 175 -0.82 -13.71 -8.77
C GLU A 175 -1.49 -14.35 -7.55
N VAL A 176 -1.20 -15.64 -7.26
CA VAL A 176 -1.61 -16.30 -6.01
C VAL A 176 -1.11 -15.51 -4.80
N ARG A 177 0.19 -15.19 -4.76
CA ARG A 177 0.78 -14.38 -3.67
C ARG A 177 0.08 -13.03 -3.53
N ARG A 178 -0.22 -12.34 -4.63
CA ARG A 178 -0.95 -11.06 -4.63
C ARG A 178 -2.33 -11.19 -3.98
N TYR A 179 -3.08 -12.26 -4.26
CA TYR A 179 -4.37 -12.51 -3.62
C TYR A 179 -4.20 -12.76 -2.12
N LEU A 180 -3.24 -13.61 -1.72
CA LEU A 180 -3.01 -13.96 -0.32
C LEU A 180 -2.50 -12.76 0.51
N SER A 181 -1.61 -11.93 -0.04
CA SER A 181 -1.13 -10.71 0.64
C SER A 181 -2.26 -9.74 0.96
N ARG A 182 -3.34 -9.71 0.17
CA ARG A 182 -4.50 -8.84 0.44
C ARG A 182 -5.23 -9.21 1.75
N ILE A 183 -5.23 -10.49 2.07
CA ILE A 183 -5.87 -11.07 3.26
C ILE A 183 -4.86 -11.37 4.38
N GLY A 184 -3.61 -10.90 4.25
CA GLY A 184 -2.57 -11.06 5.27
C GLY A 184 -2.02 -12.48 5.39
N LEU A 185 -2.17 -13.31 4.36
CA LEU A 185 -1.59 -14.66 4.33
C LEU A 185 -0.30 -14.64 3.50
N ASP A 186 0.80 -15.06 4.12
CA ASP A 186 2.04 -15.40 3.42
C ASP A 186 2.38 -16.87 3.70
N PRO A 187 2.26 -17.77 2.71
CA PRO A 187 2.52 -19.20 2.90
C PRO A 187 4.00 -19.52 3.13
N ASP A 188 4.92 -18.61 2.76
CA ASP A 188 6.35 -18.81 2.97
C ASP A 188 6.80 -18.34 4.38
N ASN A 189 5.92 -17.68 5.15
CA ASN A 189 6.22 -17.20 6.50
C ASN A 189 5.99 -18.30 7.56
N ALA A 190 7.07 -18.67 8.27
CA ALA A 190 7.07 -19.73 9.29
C ALA A 190 6.16 -19.43 10.50
N LEU A 191 5.79 -18.16 10.75
CA LEU A 191 4.82 -17.80 11.79
C LEU A 191 3.37 -18.09 11.40
N ILE A 192 3.09 -18.26 10.09
CA ILE A 192 1.77 -18.57 9.55
C ILE A 192 1.65 -20.08 9.28
N ILE A 193 2.63 -20.66 8.60
CA ILE A 193 2.70 -22.10 8.31
C ILE A 193 4.01 -22.65 8.87
N MET A 194 3.91 -23.44 9.94
CA MET A 194 5.06 -24.06 10.59
C MET A 194 5.08 -25.56 10.34
N HIS A 195 6.02 -26.03 9.52
CA HIS A 195 6.28 -27.46 9.35
C HIS A 195 7.09 -28.02 10.53
N GLN A 196 7.02 -29.33 10.74
CA GLN A 196 7.68 -29.99 11.88
C GLN A 196 9.20 -29.70 11.96
N ASN A 197 9.89 -29.64 10.82
CA ASN A 197 11.34 -29.37 10.76
C ASN A 197 11.68 -27.87 10.84
N MET A 198 10.70 -26.97 10.64
CA MET A 198 10.94 -25.52 10.66
C MET A 198 11.08 -24.95 12.07
N VAL A 199 10.70 -25.72 13.10
CA VAL A 199 10.81 -25.29 14.50
C VAL A 199 12.26 -25.06 14.90
N GLU A 200 13.15 -25.98 14.52
CA GLU A 200 14.58 -25.86 14.80
C GLU A 200 15.19 -24.68 14.01
N GLU A 201 14.89 -24.59 12.71
CA GLU A 201 15.35 -23.47 11.87
C GLU A 201 14.91 -22.12 12.45
N PHE A 202 13.66 -22.01 12.89
CA PHE A 202 13.14 -20.81 13.53
C PHE A 202 13.88 -20.46 14.84
N ALA A 203 14.27 -21.46 15.62
CA ALA A 203 15.04 -21.24 16.85
C ALA A 203 16.43 -20.66 16.59
N PHE A 204 17.06 -20.99 15.46
CA PHE A 204 18.38 -20.47 15.07
C PHE A 204 18.34 -19.09 14.40
N LEU A 205 17.17 -18.56 14.05
CA LEU A 205 17.05 -17.24 13.42
C LEU A 205 17.57 -16.12 14.33
N THR A 206 18.24 -15.16 13.71
CA THR A 206 18.69 -13.93 14.37
C THR A 206 17.48 -13.07 14.80
N PRO A 207 17.63 -12.20 15.83
CA PRO A 207 16.57 -11.29 16.23
C PRO A 207 16.03 -10.43 15.07
N GLN A 208 16.88 -10.04 14.13
CA GLN A 208 16.51 -9.24 12.96
C GLN A 208 15.64 -10.03 11.98
N GLU A 209 15.94 -11.31 11.76
CA GLU A 209 15.14 -12.20 10.90
C GLU A 209 13.79 -12.49 11.55
N ARG A 210 13.76 -12.74 12.87
CA ARG A 210 12.50 -12.92 13.61
C ARG A 210 11.62 -11.68 13.54
N LEU A 211 12.21 -10.48 13.65
CA LEU A 211 11.48 -9.23 13.49
C LEU A 211 10.87 -9.12 12.09
N ARG A 212 11.62 -9.47 11.03
CA ARG A 212 11.08 -9.46 9.66
C ARG A 212 9.91 -10.42 9.50
N LEU A 213 10.04 -11.66 10.00
CA LEU A 213 8.92 -12.61 9.97
C LEU A 213 7.69 -12.09 10.71
N LEU A 214 7.89 -11.43 11.86
CA LEU A 214 6.79 -10.81 12.61
C LEU A 214 6.17 -9.66 11.82
N GLU A 215 6.98 -8.77 11.25
CA GLU A 215 6.51 -7.66 10.41
C GLU A 215 5.71 -8.18 9.20
N ASP A 216 6.17 -9.25 8.55
CA ASP A 216 5.48 -9.89 7.44
C ASP A 216 4.15 -10.51 7.90
N ALA A 217 4.14 -11.24 9.02
CA ALA A 217 2.96 -11.93 9.55
C ALA A 217 1.88 -10.95 10.01
N VAL A 218 2.30 -9.81 10.57
CA VAL A 218 1.40 -8.74 11.00
C VAL A 218 0.99 -7.88 9.80
N GLY A 219 1.73 -7.91 8.68
CA GLY A 219 1.43 -7.12 7.47
C GLY A 219 2.05 -5.70 7.50
N LEU A 220 3.05 -5.48 8.35
CA LEU A 220 3.82 -4.23 8.46
C LEU A 220 4.95 -4.12 7.42
N ALA A 221 5.29 -5.21 6.74
CA ALA A 221 6.34 -5.24 5.71
C ALA A 221 6.19 -4.13 4.66
N GLY A 222 5.00 -4.04 4.04
CA GLY A 222 4.72 -3.01 3.05
C GLY A 222 4.70 -1.59 3.63
N TYR A 223 4.39 -1.43 4.92
CA TYR A 223 4.51 -0.13 5.58
C TYR A 223 5.98 0.28 5.74
N ARG A 224 6.83 -0.65 6.18
CA ARG A 224 8.27 -0.44 6.31
C ARG A 224 8.91 -0.08 4.97
N GLU A 225 8.55 -0.75 3.89
CA GLU A 225 9.00 -0.43 2.53
C GLU A 225 8.60 0.98 2.10
N ARG A 226 7.32 1.36 2.31
CA ARG A 226 6.84 2.72 2.01
C ARG A 226 7.60 3.78 2.80
N VAL A 227 7.84 3.55 4.09
CA VAL A 227 8.63 4.46 4.93
C VAL A 227 10.08 4.57 4.43
N ALA A 228 10.71 3.44 4.07
CA ALA A 228 12.06 3.45 3.54
C ALA A 228 12.15 4.18 2.19
N SER A 229 11.20 3.96 1.29
CA SER A 229 11.13 4.65 0.01
C SER A 229 10.91 6.15 0.18
N ALA A 230 10.00 6.55 1.07
CA ALA A 230 9.75 7.96 1.34
C ALA A 230 10.99 8.67 1.91
N LYS A 231 11.75 8.00 2.79
CA LYS A 231 13.02 8.52 3.30
C LYS A 231 14.05 8.75 2.19
N ARG A 232 14.22 7.78 1.28
CA ARG A 232 15.13 7.92 0.13
C ARG A 232 14.76 9.10 -0.76
N MET A 233 13.47 9.24 -1.10
CA MET A 233 13.00 10.37 -1.90
C MET A 233 13.25 11.71 -1.20
N LEU A 234 13.11 11.76 0.13
CA LEU A 234 13.38 12.97 0.91
C LEU A 234 14.88 13.32 0.90
N GLU A 235 15.75 12.32 1.04
CA GLU A 235 17.21 12.50 0.96
C GLU A 235 17.65 12.99 -0.44
N GLU A 236 17.07 12.43 -1.50
CA GLU A 236 17.30 12.86 -2.89
C GLU A 236 16.84 14.31 -3.11
N GLY A 237 15.60 14.63 -2.71
CA GLY A 237 15.07 16.00 -2.83
C GLY A 237 15.86 17.02 -2.01
N ALA A 238 16.40 16.64 -0.84
CA ALA A 238 17.25 17.50 -0.05
C ALA A 238 18.57 17.84 -0.77
N ARG A 239 19.19 16.85 -1.44
CA ARG A 239 20.41 17.06 -2.25
C ARG A 239 20.15 17.95 -3.46
N GLU A 240 19.03 17.74 -4.15
CA GLU A 240 18.64 18.60 -5.27
C GLU A 240 18.42 20.05 -4.83
N LEU A 241 17.73 20.25 -3.69
CA LEU A 241 17.52 21.59 -3.13
C LEU A 241 18.83 22.29 -2.79
N GLU A 242 19.80 21.57 -2.23
CA GLU A 242 21.13 22.12 -1.95
C GLU A 242 21.84 22.57 -3.24
N GLY A 243 21.78 21.74 -4.29
CA GLY A 243 22.32 22.09 -5.61
C GLY A 243 21.67 23.34 -6.22
N VAL A 244 20.33 23.44 -6.15
CA VAL A 244 19.59 24.62 -6.65
C VAL A 244 19.94 25.87 -5.85
N LYS A 245 20.07 25.77 -4.52
CA LYS A 245 20.48 26.91 -3.67
C LYS A 245 21.87 27.42 -4.04
N ALA A 246 22.83 26.52 -4.26
CA ALA A 246 24.17 26.89 -4.68
C ALA A 246 24.18 27.57 -6.06
N ALA A 247 23.38 27.06 -7.00
CA ALA A 247 23.23 27.67 -8.33
C ALA A 247 22.57 29.07 -8.25
N LEU A 248 21.55 29.22 -7.40
CA LEU A 248 20.89 30.51 -7.15
C LEU A 248 21.87 31.53 -6.58
N ALA A 249 22.64 31.16 -5.55
CA ALA A 249 23.64 32.06 -4.95
C ALA A 249 24.65 32.56 -6.00
N LYS A 250 25.14 31.66 -6.87
CA LYS A 250 26.04 32.03 -7.97
C LYS A 250 25.37 32.95 -9.00
N ALA A 251 24.09 32.74 -9.29
CA ALA A 251 23.34 33.61 -10.19
C ALA A 251 23.13 35.01 -9.59
N GLU A 252 22.83 35.10 -8.29
CA GLU A 252 22.69 36.37 -7.56
C GLU A 252 24.00 37.16 -7.54
N GLU A 253 25.14 36.49 -7.30
CA GLU A 253 26.48 37.09 -7.43
C GLU A 253 26.72 37.63 -8.85
N GLY A 254 26.34 36.85 -9.86
CA GLY A 254 26.43 37.25 -11.27
C GLY A 254 25.60 38.50 -11.56
N VAL A 255 24.34 38.55 -11.11
CA VAL A 255 23.46 39.72 -11.28
C VAL A 255 24.06 40.95 -10.61
N ARG A 256 24.60 40.81 -9.39
CA ARG A 256 25.25 41.91 -8.67
C ARG A 256 26.46 42.44 -9.45
N TYR A 257 27.34 41.56 -9.89
CA TYR A 257 28.52 41.93 -10.68
C TYR A 257 28.15 42.68 -11.96
N TRP A 258 27.21 42.15 -12.75
CA TRP A 258 26.77 42.79 -13.99
C TRP A 258 26.05 44.12 -13.74
N GLY A 259 25.32 44.26 -12.62
CA GLY A 259 24.76 45.53 -12.17
C GLY A 259 25.82 46.60 -11.96
N GLU A 260 26.91 46.26 -11.26
CA GLU A 260 28.04 47.20 -11.04
C GLU A 260 28.73 47.59 -12.35
N VAL A 261 28.96 46.62 -13.25
CA VAL A 261 29.54 46.87 -14.57
C VAL A 261 28.66 47.80 -15.40
N TYR A 262 27.34 47.58 -15.36
CA TYR A 262 26.37 48.39 -16.09
C TYR A 262 26.33 49.84 -15.59
N GLU A 263 26.40 50.05 -14.27
CA GLU A 263 26.48 51.40 -13.70
C GLU A 263 27.78 52.13 -14.06
N ARG A 264 28.91 51.42 -14.10
CA ARG A 264 30.18 51.99 -14.61
C ARG A 264 30.06 52.38 -16.09
N TYR A 265 29.43 51.54 -16.90
CA TYR A 265 29.18 51.83 -18.32
C TYR A 265 28.31 53.08 -18.49
N LYS A 266 27.21 53.20 -17.74
CA LYS A 266 26.35 54.41 -17.75
C LYS A 266 27.13 55.67 -17.40
N ARG A 267 27.96 55.63 -16.34
CA ARG A 267 28.80 56.77 -15.94
C ARG A 267 29.79 57.16 -17.04
N ARG A 268 30.44 56.19 -17.66
CA ARG A 268 31.36 56.44 -18.78
C ARG A 268 30.64 57.14 -19.93
N ARG A 269 29.47 56.62 -20.33
CA ARG A 269 28.66 57.21 -21.41
C ARG A 269 28.25 58.66 -21.10
N ALA A 270 27.83 58.93 -19.86
CA ALA A 270 27.47 60.30 -19.45
C ALA A 270 28.69 61.26 -19.49
N LEU A 271 29.89 60.79 -19.15
CA LEU A 271 31.12 61.57 -19.26
C LEU A 271 31.52 61.79 -20.73
N GLU A 272 31.38 60.78 -21.58
CA GLU A 272 31.61 60.89 -23.04
C GLU A 272 30.68 61.95 -23.65
N ASP A 273 29.38 61.93 -23.32
CA ASP A 273 28.41 62.93 -23.76
C ASP A 273 28.80 64.33 -23.27
N ARG A 274 29.27 64.46 -22.01
CA ARG A 274 29.73 65.74 -21.45
C ARG A 274 30.98 66.27 -22.15
N VAL A 275 31.95 65.40 -22.44
CA VAL A 275 33.16 65.76 -23.20
C VAL A 275 32.79 66.22 -24.60
N ALA A 276 31.85 65.54 -25.27
CA ALA A 276 31.37 65.94 -26.59
C ALA A 276 30.75 67.35 -26.57
N ARG A 277 29.91 67.66 -25.57
CA ARG A 277 29.33 69.00 -25.39
C ARG A 277 30.39 70.07 -25.14
N LEU A 278 31.31 69.84 -24.21
CA LEU A 278 32.38 70.79 -23.89
C LEU A 278 33.31 71.04 -25.09
N ARG A 279 33.57 70.03 -25.92
CA ARG A 279 34.33 70.20 -27.17
C ARG A 279 33.58 71.09 -28.17
N ALA A 280 32.27 70.93 -28.30
CA ALA A 280 31.44 71.79 -29.15
C ALA A 280 31.43 73.25 -28.63
N GLU A 281 31.28 73.44 -27.32
CA GLU A 281 31.36 74.77 -26.69
C GLU A 281 32.73 75.44 -26.90
N LEU A 282 33.82 74.69 -26.74
CA LEU A 282 35.18 75.18 -26.99
C LEU A 282 35.37 75.57 -28.45
N ALA A 283 34.87 74.77 -29.39
CA ALA A 283 34.93 75.08 -30.81
C ALA A 283 34.18 76.39 -31.12
N TRP A 284 32.99 76.57 -30.54
CA TRP A 284 32.21 77.80 -30.70
C TRP A 284 32.88 79.02 -30.08
N ALA A 285 33.50 78.88 -28.90
CA ALA A 285 34.28 79.94 -28.27
C ALA A 285 35.44 80.38 -29.16
N ARG A 286 36.19 79.43 -29.74
CA ARG A 286 37.29 79.73 -30.67
C ARG A 286 36.81 80.45 -31.94
N VAL A 287 35.67 80.04 -32.50
CA VAL A 287 35.07 80.73 -33.65
C VAL A 287 34.68 82.16 -33.29
N ARG A 288 34.07 82.35 -32.11
CA ARG A 288 33.70 83.68 -31.62
C ARG A 288 34.94 84.58 -31.42
N ASP A 289 36.00 84.05 -30.85
CA ASP A 289 37.25 84.79 -30.62
C ASP A 289 37.89 85.18 -31.97
N ALA A 290 37.97 84.24 -32.92
CA ALA A 290 38.47 84.51 -34.27
C ALA A 290 37.62 85.53 -35.04
N LEU A 291 36.28 85.49 -34.91
CA LEU A 291 35.38 86.48 -35.50
C LEU A 291 35.53 87.86 -34.86
N ALA A 292 35.86 87.93 -33.56
CA ALA A 292 36.13 89.20 -32.88
C ALA A 292 37.46 89.80 -33.36
N GLU A 293 38.49 88.96 -33.53
CA GLU A 293 39.77 89.38 -34.12
C GLU A 293 39.62 89.88 -35.56
N LEU A 294 38.84 89.16 -36.38
CA LEU A 294 38.55 89.56 -37.76
C LEU A 294 37.81 90.90 -37.80
N ARG A 295 36.74 91.07 -37.01
CA ARG A 295 36.03 92.36 -36.92
C ARG A 295 36.96 93.50 -36.48
N GLY A 296 37.80 93.25 -35.48
CA GLY A 296 38.82 94.22 -35.08
C GLY A 296 39.82 94.55 -36.19
N ALA A 297 40.19 93.59 -37.03
CA ALA A 297 41.07 93.80 -38.18
C ALA A 297 40.37 94.57 -39.33
N GLU A 298 39.10 94.25 -39.62
CA GLU A 298 38.27 94.96 -40.60
C GLU A 298 38.08 96.43 -40.20
N GLU A 299 37.80 96.70 -38.92
CA GLU A 299 37.70 98.07 -38.42
C GLU A 299 39.03 98.85 -38.50
N ARG A 300 40.17 98.19 -38.35
CA ARG A 300 41.49 98.81 -38.55
C ARG A 300 41.77 99.08 -40.02
N ALA A 301 41.42 98.15 -40.91
CA ALA A 301 41.56 98.31 -42.36
C ALA A 301 40.64 99.42 -42.91
N ALA A 302 39.39 99.51 -42.43
CA ALA A 302 38.46 100.58 -42.79
C ALA A 302 38.97 101.96 -42.36
N ARG A 303 39.59 102.06 -41.18
CA ARG A 303 40.25 103.29 -40.71
C ARG A 303 41.46 103.68 -41.56
N ALA A 304 42.25 102.70 -42.03
CA ALA A 304 43.38 102.95 -42.92
C ALA A 304 42.97 103.32 -44.36
N GLY A 305 41.89 102.73 -44.88
CA GLY A 305 41.36 103.03 -46.21
C GLY A 305 40.67 104.40 -46.32
N GLY A 306 40.12 104.93 -45.22
CA GLY A 306 39.56 106.27 -45.14
C GLY A 306 40.60 107.40 -45.18
N ALA A 307 41.85 107.12 -44.83
CA ALA A 307 42.95 108.10 -44.82
C ALA A 307 43.60 108.34 -46.20
N GLY A 308 43.20 107.60 -47.23
CA GLY A 308 43.78 107.66 -48.59
C GLY A 308 42.91 108.35 -49.66
N ARG A 309 41.80 109.01 -49.29
CA ARG A 309 40.93 109.76 -50.22
C ARG A 309 40.65 111.20 -49.74
N GLY A 310 41.70 111.90 -49.37
CA GLY A 310 41.70 113.35 -49.11
C GLY A 310 42.74 114.03 -49.98
#